data_AF-A0A1Q7I9Z7-F1
#
_entry.id   AF-A0A1Q7I9Z7-F1
#
_cell.length_a   1.000
_cell.length_b   1.000
_cell.length_c   1.000
_cell.angle_alpha   90.00
_cell.angle_beta   90.00
_cell.angle_gamma   90.00
#
_symmetry.space_group_name_H-M   'P 1'
#
loop_
_entity.id
_entity.type
_entity.pdbx_description
1 polymer ?
#
loop_
_entity_poly.entity_id
_entity_poly.type
_entity_poly.pdbx_seq_one_letter_code
_entity_poly.pdbx_strand_id
1 'polypeptide(L)'
;MSDHALAEGLAGLASRVDNLSHLTAGAESRTLEDQEDRLAKLTLVAIVVDMDATNAKYRDAVKRVQAAIDAIGDADKKIQNVAQVIAGVAKALDVAEKLLAKAAGV
;
A
#
# COMPACT_ATOMS: atom_id res chain seq x y z
N MET A 1 -1.27 -20.56 0.50
CA MET A 1 -1.07 -19.16 0.10
C MET A 1 -0.86 -18.43 1.40
N SER A 2 0.32 -17.82 1.59
CA SER A 2 0.72 -17.21 2.85
C SER A 2 -0.32 -16.21 3.31
N ASP A 3 -0.82 -16.36 4.53
CA ASP A 3 -1.89 -15.51 5.07
C ASP A 3 -1.48 -14.01 5.02
N HIS A 4 -0.18 -13.72 5.14
CA HIS A 4 0.37 -12.37 5.22
C HIS A 4 0.66 -11.63 3.90
N ALA A 5 0.19 -12.11 2.75
CA ALA A 5 0.56 -11.54 1.44
C ALA A 5 0.28 -10.02 1.31
N LEU A 6 -0.83 -9.53 1.90
CA LEU A 6 -1.17 -8.11 1.88
C LEU A 6 -0.24 -7.26 2.75
N ALA A 7 0.06 -7.74 3.95
CA ALA A 7 0.95 -7.05 4.87
C ALA A 7 2.36 -6.96 4.26
N GLU A 8 2.86 -8.04 3.67
CA GLU A 8 4.14 -8.05 2.97
C GLU A 8 4.13 -7.12 1.75
N GLY A 9 3.04 -7.09 0.98
CA GLY A 9 2.88 -6.19 -0.17
C GLY A 9 2.88 -4.71 0.25
N LEU A 10 2.13 -4.34 1.29
CA LEU A 10 2.06 -2.98 1.79
C LEU A 10 3.37 -2.53 2.42
N ALA A 11 4.04 -3.40 3.19
CA ALA A 11 5.37 -3.14 3.76
C ALA A 11 6.42 -2.95 2.66
N GLY A 12 6.39 -3.80 1.63
CA GLY A 12 7.27 -3.69 0.47
C GLY A 12 7.03 -2.42 -0.33
N LEU A 13 5.78 -1.97 -0.46
CA LEU A 13 5.46 -0.68 -1.09
C LEU A 13 5.92 0.49 -0.22
N ALA A 14 5.71 0.45 1.09
CA ALA A 14 6.16 1.50 2.03
C ALA A 14 7.67 1.72 1.92
N SER A 15 8.46 0.64 1.94
CA SER A 15 9.92 0.72 1.80
C SER A 15 10.36 1.30 0.45
N ARG A 16 9.61 1.07 -0.64
CA ARG A 16 9.93 1.69 -1.94
C ARG A 16 9.58 3.17 -1.96
N VAL A 17 8.45 3.55 -1.36
CA VAL A 17 8.02 4.95 -1.24
C VAL A 17 8.99 5.74 -0.37
N ASP A 18 9.48 5.16 0.72
CA ASP A 18 10.53 5.72 1.58
C ASP A 18 11.83 5.97 0.79
N ASN A 19 12.29 4.97 0.05
CA ASN A 19 13.47 5.14 -0.78
C ASN A 19 13.26 6.22 -1.88
N LEU A 20 12.04 6.35 -2.41
CA LEU A 20 11.70 7.40 -3.38
C LEU A 20 11.59 8.79 -2.73
N SER A 21 11.14 8.89 -1.48
CA SER A 21 11.03 10.16 -0.74
C SER A 21 12.42 10.75 -0.49
N HIS A 22 13.41 9.90 -0.22
CA HIS A 22 14.82 10.27 -0.06
C HIS A 22 15.51 10.67 -1.37
N LEU A 23 14.99 10.20 -2.52
CA LEU A 23 15.49 10.54 -3.85
C LEU A 23 14.80 11.76 -4.47
N THR A 24 13.80 12.33 -3.80
CA THR A 24 13.03 13.49 -4.24
C THR A 24 13.19 14.65 -3.25
N ALA A 25 12.74 15.85 -3.62
CA ALA A 25 12.85 17.02 -2.76
C ALA A 25 11.59 17.88 -2.83
N GLY A 26 11.38 18.70 -1.80
CA GLY A 26 10.25 19.64 -1.77
C GLY A 26 8.90 18.96 -1.54
N ALA A 27 7.88 19.36 -2.29
CA ALA A 27 6.51 18.90 -2.07
C ALA A 27 6.30 17.41 -2.36
N GLU A 28 7.06 16.86 -3.32
CA GLU A 28 6.97 15.45 -3.73
C GLU A 28 7.48 14.53 -2.63
N SER A 29 8.64 14.87 -2.03
CA SER A 29 9.23 14.14 -0.91
C SER A 29 8.27 14.07 0.29
N ARG A 30 7.67 15.20 0.69
CA ARG A 30 6.67 15.25 1.77
C ARG A 30 5.43 14.40 1.47
N THR A 31 4.97 14.42 0.22
CA THR A 31 3.81 13.62 -0.19
C THR A 31 4.13 12.13 -0.13
N LEU A 32 5.35 11.73 -0.50
CA LEU A 32 5.81 10.35 -0.40
C LEU A 32 5.97 9.91 1.05
N GLU A 33 6.53 10.75 1.93
CA GLU A 33 6.60 10.50 3.38
C GLU A 33 5.19 10.30 3.98
N ASP A 34 4.23 11.16 3.64
CA ASP A 34 2.83 11.01 4.10
C ASP A 34 2.20 9.69 3.59
N GLN A 35 2.58 9.26 2.39
CA GLN A 35 2.10 8.02 1.79
C GLN A 35 2.73 6.78 2.43
N GLU A 36 4.03 6.83 2.73
CA GLU A 36 4.78 5.81 3.45
C GLU A 36 4.16 5.57 4.82
N ASP A 37 3.93 6.64 5.59
CA ASP A 37 3.39 6.56 6.94
C ASP A 37 1.97 5.98 6.96
N ARG A 38 1.17 6.26 5.91
CA ARG A 38 -0.14 5.62 5.70
C ARG A 38 -0.03 4.15 5.32
N LEU A 39 0.91 3.78 4.44
CA LEU A 39 1.15 2.39 4.06
C LEU A 39 1.61 1.56 5.27
N ALA A 40 2.47 2.11 6.13
CA ALA A 40 2.91 1.48 7.37
C ALA A 40 1.73 1.24 8.32
N LYS A 41 0.85 2.23 8.51
CA LYS A 41 -0.38 2.07 9.31
C LYS A 41 -1.31 1.00 8.74
N LEU A 42 -1.52 0.98 7.43
CA LEU A 42 -2.36 -0.03 6.78
C LEU A 42 -1.75 -1.42 6.82
N THR A 43 -0.42 -1.53 6.80
CA THR A 43 0.29 -2.80 7.02
C THR A 43 -0.04 -3.37 8.40
N LEU A 44 -0.01 -2.54 9.44
CA LEU A 44 -0.37 -2.97 10.80
C LEU A 44 -1.84 -3.40 10.88
N VAL A 45 -2.76 -2.64 10.27
CA VAL A 45 -4.18 -3.00 10.23
C VAL A 45 -4.39 -4.29 9.45
N ALA A 46 -3.69 -4.49 8.34
CA ALA A 46 -3.73 -5.73 7.57
C ALA A 46 -3.25 -6.92 8.41
N ILE A 47 -2.16 -6.78 9.17
CA ILE A 47 -1.69 -7.84 10.08
C ILE A 47 -2.77 -8.17 11.13
N VAL A 48 -3.38 -7.16 11.74
CA VAL A 48 -4.42 -7.34 12.77
C VAL A 48 -5.68 -8.00 12.20
N VAL A 49 -6.14 -7.59 11.02
CA VAL A 49 -7.31 -8.19 10.37
C VAL A 49 -7.03 -9.62 9.87
N ASP A 50 -5.80 -9.88 9.44
CA ASP A 50 -5.36 -11.21 8.99
C ASP A 50 -5.26 -12.22 10.15
N MET A 51 -4.96 -11.75 11.37
CA MET A 51 -5.03 -12.56 12.59
C MET A 51 -6.47 -12.99 12.95
N ASP A 52 -7.51 -12.36 12.38
CA ASP A 52 -8.93 -12.62 12.68
C ASP A 52 -9.61 -13.56 11.63
N ALA A 53 -8.82 -14.50 11.12
CA ALA A 53 -8.90 -15.39 9.93
C ALA A 53 -10.23 -16.06 9.49
N THR A 54 -11.40 -15.43 9.65
CA THR A 54 -12.71 -16.01 9.28
C THR A 54 -13.34 -15.36 8.03
N ASN A 55 -12.80 -14.24 7.56
CA ASN A 55 -13.50 -13.42 6.57
C ASN A 55 -13.03 -13.71 5.13
N ALA A 56 -13.75 -14.57 4.39
CA ALA A 56 -13.47 -14.84 2.97
C ALA A 56 -13.41 -13.56 2.10
N LYS A 57 -14.10 -12.50 2.53
CA LYS A 57 -14.07 -11.16 1.90
C LYS A 57 -12.69 -10.49 1.99
N TYR A 58 -11.88 -10.86 2.99
CA TYR A 58 -10.54 -10.33 3.19
C TYR A 58 -9.56 -10.84 2.12
N ARG A 59 -9.64 -12.11 1.72
CA ARG A 59 -8.75 -12.68 0.68
C ARG A 59 -8.93 -12.03 -0.69
N ASP A 60 -10.16 -11.67 -1.08
CA ASP A 60 -10.42 -10.94 -2.33
C ASP A 60 -9.98 -9.48 -2.25
N ALA A 61 -10.07 -8.89 -1.05
CA ALA A 61 -9.57 -7.54 -0.79
C ALA A 61 -8.04 -7.48 -0.91
N VAL A 62 -7.35 -8.41 -0.27
CA VAL A 62 -5.89 -8.62 -0.36
C VAL A 62 -5.43 -8.68 -1.81
N LYS A 63 -6.09 -9.48 -2.65
CA LYS A 63 -5.76 -9.59 -4.09
C LYS A 63 -5.89 -8.27 -4.86
N ARG A 64 -6.88 -7.43 -4.53
CA ARG A 64 -7.08 -6.13 -5.21
C ARG A 64 -6.01 -5.12 -4.83
N VAL A 65 -5.60 -5.10 -3.56
CA VAL A 65 -4.51 -4.23 -3.11
C VAL A 65 -3.17 -4.72 -3.68
N GLN A 66 -2.93 -6.03 -3.70
CA GLN A 66 -1.74 -6.60 -4.33
C GLN A 66 -1.63 -6.23 -5.81
N ALA A 67 -2.74 -6.31 -6.56
CA ALA A 67 -2.77 -5.87 -7.95
C ALA A 67 -2.48 -4.37 -8.13
N ALA A 68 -2.88 -3.53 -7.16
CA ALA A 68 -2.55 -2.11 -7.16
C ALA A 68 -1.05 -1.88 -6.85
N ILE A 69 -0.49 -2.64 -5.91
CA ILE A 69 0.95 -2.63 -5.58
C ILE A 69 1.78 -3.08 -6.80
N ASP A 70 1.40 -4.17 -7.45
CA ASP A 70 2.10 -4.69 -8.64
C ASP A 70 2.06 -3.67 -9.79
N ALA A 71 0.93 -2.98 -9.99
CA ALA A 71 0.81 -1.89 -10.96
C ALA A 71 1.73 -0.70 -10.65
N ILE A 72 2.00 -0.42 -9.37
CA ILE A 72 2.98 0.59 -8.96
C ILE A 72 4.41 0.09 -9.19
N GLY A 73 4.71 -1.18 -8.90
CA GLY A 73 6.02 -1.77 -9.15
C GLY A 73 6.45 -1.71 -10.61
N ASP A 74 5.50 -1.78 -11.55
CA ASP A 74 5.79 -1.57 -12.97
C ASP A 74 5.97 -0.09 -13.35
N ALA A 75 5.31 0.84 -12.65
CA ALA A 75 5.50 2.28 -12.82
C ALA A 75 6.84 2.77 -12.23
N ASP A 76 7.34 2.10 -11.19
CA ASP A 76 8.57 2.41 -10.47
C ASP A 76 9.84 2.20 -11.32
N LYS A 77 9.79 1.33 -12.34
CA LYS A 77 10.93 0.94 -13.20
C LYS A 77 11.61 2.08 -13.95
N LYS A 78 11.11 3.33 -13.86
CA LYS A 78 11.74 4.46 -14.52
C LYS A 78 12.01 5.69 -13.67
N ILE A 79 11.51 5.89 -12.44
CA ILE A 79 11.67 7.14 -11.64
C ILE A 79 11.27 8.46 -12.38
N GLN A 80 11.04 8.43 -13.70
CA GLN A 80 10.84 9.57 -14.58
C GLN A 80 9.47 10.23 -14.38
N ASN A 81 8.61 9.65 -13.54
CA ASN A 81 7.28 10.17 -13.24
C ASN A 81 6.93 9.92 -11.78
N VAL A 82 7.68 10.57 -10.87
CA VAL A 82 7.37 10.63 -9.42
C VAL A 82 5.89 10.97 -9.19
N ALA A 83 5.32 11.89 -9.99
CA ALA A 83 3.89 12.21 -9.94
C ALA A 83 2.97 11.01 -10.24
N GLN A 84 3.33 10.10 -11.14
CA GLN A 84 2.57 8.87 -11.39
C GLN A 84 2.74 7.86 -10.26
N VAL A 85 3.92 7.78 -9.65
CA VAL A 85 4.16 6.94 -8.46
C VAL A 85 3.29 7.44 -7.31
N ILE A 86 3.32 8.74 -7.02
CA ILE A 86 2.45 9.38 -6.01
C ILE A 86 0.98 9.09 -6.29
N ALA A 87 0.51 9.25 -7.53
CA ALA A 87 -0.88 8.98 -7.88
C ALA A 87 -1.24 7.48 -7.76
N GLY A 88 -0.32 6.59 -8.13
CA GLY A 88 -0.47 5.15 -8.01
C GLY A 88 -0.57 4.71 -6.55
N VAL A 89 0.35 5.19 -5.71
CA VAL A 89 0.39 4.92 -4.27
C VAL A 89 -0.86 5.47 -3.58
N ALA A 90 -1.29 6.70 -3.91
CA ALA A 90 -2.54 7.26 -3.39
C ALA A 90 -3.75 6.37 -3.73
N LYS A 91 -3.80 5.81 -4.94
CA LYS A 91 -4.87 4.91 -5.37
C LYS A 91 -4.81 3.56 -4.63
N ALA A 92 -3.62 3.03 -4.40
CA ALA A 92 -3.44 1.80 -3.61
C ALA A 92 -3.85 2.02 -2.15
N LEU A 93 -3.48 3.17 -1.56
CA LEU A 93 -3.91 3.60 -0.23
C LEU A 93 -5.42 3.69 -0.12
N ASP A 94 -6.09 4.39 -1.03
CA ASP A 94 -7.56 4.53 -1.03
C ASP A 94 -8.27 3.17 -1.13
N VAL A 95 -7.75 2.27 -1.96
CA VAL A 95 -8.30 0.92 -2.11
C VAL A 95 -8.07 0.11 -0.83
N ALA A 96 -6.86 0.15 -0.27
CA ALA A 96 -6.52 -0.54 0.97
C ALA A 96 -7.33 -0.03 2.16
N GLU A 97 -7.48 1.28 2.34
CA GLU A 97 -8.29 1.90 3.40
C GLU A 97 -9.76 1.49 3.32
N LYS A 98 -10.38 1.61 2.14
CA LYS A 98 -11.79 1.20 1.95
C LYS A 98 -12.01 -0.27 2.24
N LEU A 99 -11.04 -1.10 1.86
CA LEU A 99 -11.13 -2.53 2.06
C LEU A 99 -10.91 -2.93 3.52
N LEU A 100 -9.93 -2.32 4.19
CA LEU A 100 -9.65 -2.57 5.60
C LEU A 100 -10.76 -2.03 6.50
N ALA A 101 -11.34 -0.87 6.21
CA ALA A 101 -12.53 -0.38 6.91
C ALA A 101 -13.70 -1.37 6.81
N LYS A 102 -14.00 -1.85 5.60
CA LYS A 102 -15.05 -2.85 5.36
C LYS A 102 -14.78 -4.20 6.04
N ALA A 103 -13.51 -4.57 6.20
CA ALA A 103 -13.11 -5.81 6.87
C ALA A 103 -13.13 -5.67 8.39
N ALA A 104 -12.76 -4.51 8.93
CA ALA A 104 -12.81 -4.16 10.34
C ALA A 104 -14.23 -3.86 10.85
N GLY A 105 -15.23 -3.78 9.96
CA GLY A 105 -16.63 -3.59 10.33
C GLY A 105 -16.98 -2.15 10.75
N VAL A 106 -16.14 -1.19 10.36
CA VAL A 106 -16.30 0.26 10.58
C VAL A 106 -16.75 0.99 9.32
#